data_AF-A0A7C2XR49-F1
#
_entry.id   AF-A0A7C2XR49-F1
#
_cell.length_a   1.000
_cell.length_b   1.000
_cell.length_c   1.000
_cell.angle_alpha   90.00
_cell.angle_beta   90.00
_cell.angle_gamma   90.00
#
_symmetry.space_group_name_H-M   'P 1'
#
loop_
_entity.id
_entity.type
_entity.pdbx_description
1 polymer ?
#
loop_
_entity_poly.entity_id
_entity_poly.type
_entity_poly.pdbx_seq_one_letter_code
_entity_poly.pdbx_strand_id
1 'polypeptide(L)' 'MTFSCRNYDFNLNNCQKLKSDCIPGRRGCVLEGRVKLSEDLEKKVAELEARRPGRNRRGKKRLSG' A
#
# COMPACT_ATOMS: atom_id res chain seq x y z
N MET A 1 17.50 -5.89 11.47
CA MET A 1 17.77 -5.19 10.19
C MET A 1 16.79 -4.02 10.10
N THR A 2 17.29 -2.78 10.03
CA THR A 2 16.44 -1.57 9.95
C THR A 2 16.09 -1.30 8.50
N PHE A 3 14.81 -1.28 8.16
CA PHE A 3 14.34 -1.01 6.80
C PHE A 3 14.10 0.49 6.62
N SER A 4 14.82 1.12 5.69
CA SER A 4 14.68 2.54 5.35
C SER A 4 14.02 2.70 3.98
N CYS A 5 12.74 3.05 3.95
CA CYS A 5 12.02 3.29 2.70
C CYS A 5 12.33 4.69 2.16
N ARG A 6 12.91 4.79 0.95
CA ARG A 6 13.18 6.07 0.27
C ARG A 6 11.93 6.90 -0.04
N ASN A 7 10.75 6.26 -0.03
CA ASN A 7 9.48 6.91 -0.32
C ASN A 7 8.75 7.37 0.94
N TYR A 8 9.29 7.13 2.13
CA TYR A 8 8.67 7.53 3.39
C TYR A 8 8.99 8.99 3.71
N ASP A 9 7.95 9.78 3.94
CA ASP A 9 8.08 11.14 4.43
C ASP A 9 7.96 11.18 5.95
N PHE A 10 9.04 11.56 6.62
CA PHE A 10 9.09 11.63 8.09
C PHE A 10 8.31 12.82 8.66
N ASN A 11 8.07 13.87 7.87
CA ASN A 11 7.34 15.06 8.33
C ASN A 11 5.82 14.82 8.28
N LEU A 12 5.36 14.21 7.18
CA LEU A 12 3.94 14.01 6.89
C LEU A 12 3.45 12.58 7.18
N ASN A 13 4.33 11.67 7.59
CA ASN A 13 4.03 10.25 7.83
C ASN A 13 3.34 9.57 6.62
N ASN A 14 3.67 10.02 5.41
CA ASN A 14 3.03 9.57 4.18
C ASN A 14 4.02 8.87 3.24
N CYS A 15 3.48 8.20 2.22
CA CYS A 15 4.30 7.62 1.16
C CYS A 15 4.32 8.58 -0.03
N GLN A 16 5.46 9.19 -0.32
CA GLN A 16 5.66 10.12 -1.45
C GLN A 16 5.36 9.46 -2.82
N LYS A 17 5.68 8.17 -2.96
CA LYS A 17 5.37 7.39 -4.17
C LYS A 17 3.87 7.22 -4.39
N LEU A 18 3.13 6.95 -3.31
CA LEU A 18 1.69 6.74 -3.39
C LEU A 18 0.93 8.05 -3.21
N LYS A 19 1.51 9.13 -2.67
CA LYS A 19 0.84 10.38 -2.33
C LYS A 19 -0.38 10.15 -1.41
N SER A 20 -0.20 9.34 -0.37
CA SER A 20 -1.22 8.98 0.63
C SER A 20 -0.56 8.34 1.85
N ASP A 21 -1.32 8.02 2.89
CA ASP A 21 -0.84 7.37 4.12
C ASP A 21 0.12 6.20 3.87
N CYS A 22 1.23 6.19 4.61
CA CYS A 22 2.23 5.14 4.52
C CYS A 22 1.79 3.92 5.32
N ILE A 23 1.20 2.93 4.63
CA ILE A 23 0.83 1.64 5.24
C ILE A 23 1.79 0.56 4.71
N PRO A 24 2.67 -0.01 5.54
CA PRO A 24 3.59 -1.07 5.14
C PRO A 24 2.84 -2.27 4.59
N GLY A 25 3.18 -2.77 3.39
CA GLY A 25 2.53 -3.95 2.81
C GLY A 25 1.25 -3.69 2.03
N ARG A 26 0.74 -2.45 2.01
CA ARG A 26 -0.38 -2.10 1.13
C ARG A 26 -0.01 -2.24 -0.35
N ARG A 27 -1.04 -2.27 -1.20
CA ARG A 27 -0.85 -2.33 -2.64
C ARG A 27 0.00 -1.16 -3.17
N GLY A 28 1.06 -1.45 -3.91
CA GLY A 28 2.06 -0.51 -4.43
C GLY A 28 3.24 -0.21 -3.49
N CYS A 29 3.23 -0.74 -2.26
CA CYS A 29 4.33 -0.67 -1.31
C CYS A 29 5.45 -1.66 -1.69
N VAL A 30 6.70 -1.34 -1.36
CA VAL A 30 7.84 -2.25 -1.61
C VAL A 30 7.81 -3.51 -0.74
N LEU A 31 6.96 -3.51 0.28
CA LEU A 31 6.71 -4.64 1.18
C LEU A 31 5.41 -5.38 0.84
N GLU A 32 4.75 -5.06 -0.27
CA GLU A 32 3.56 -5.78 -0.74
C GLU A 32 3.84 -7.29 -0.79
N GLY A 33 2.99 -8.08 -0.11
CA GLY A 33 3.13 -9.55 -0.03
C GLY A 33 4.27 -10.04 0.87
N ARG A 34 5.08 -9.16 1.47
CA ARG A 34 6.19 -9.51 2.37
C ARG A 34 5.89 -9.29 3.84
N VAL A 35 4.85 -8.52 4.14
CA VAL A 35 4.39 -8.25 5.51
C VAL A 35 2.91 -8.54 5.61
N LYS A 36 2.51 -9.12 6.74
CA LYS A 36 1.10 -9.37 7.04
C LYS A 36 0.49 -8.10 7.62
N LEU A 37 -0.61 -7.65 7.02
CA LEU A 37 -1.42 -6.58 7.56
C LEU A 37 -2.37 -7.15 8.61
N SER A 38 -2.62 -6.39 9.67
CA SER A 38 -3.74 -6.66 10.58
C SER A 38 -5.05 -6.27 9.92
N GLU A 39 -6.17 -6.89 10.33
CA GLU A 39 -7.49 -6.63 9.75
C GLU A 39 -7.89 -5.14 9.75
N ASP A 40 -7.52 -4.38 10.77
CA ASP A 40 -7.75 -2.92 10.84
C ASP A 40 -7.02 -2.16 9.72
N LEU A 41 -5.76 -2.52 9.46
CA LEU A 41 -4.97 -1.90 8.40
C LEU A 41 -5.48 -2.32 7.02
N GLU A 42 -5.95 -3.56 6.86
CA GLU A 42 -6.57 -4.02 5.62
C GLU A 42 -7.83 -3.21 5.29
N LYS A 43 -8.69 -2.95 6.28
CA LYS A 43 -9.87 -2.07 6.11
C LYS A 43 -9.48 -0.66 5.69
N LYS A 44 -8.53 -0.04 6.39
CA LYS A 44 -8.02 1.31 6.03
C LYS A 44 -7.46 1.35 4.61
N VAL A 45 -6.69 0.34 4.20
CA VAL A 45 -6.15 0.24 2.84
C VAL A 45 -7.29 0.13 1.83
N ALA A 46 -8.30 -0.70 2.08
CA ALA A 46 -9.44 -0.86 1.20
C ALA A 46 -10.22 0.46 1.02
N GLU A 47 -10.42 1.22 2.10
CA GLU A 47 -11.06 2.54 2.04
C GLU A 47 -10.22 3.56 1.26
N LEU A 48 -8.91 3.60 1.49
CA LEU A 48 -7.99 4.49 0.77
C LEU A 48 -7.95 4.19 -0.73
N GLU A 49 -8.02 2.92 -1.11
CA GLU A 49 -8.05 2.49 -2.50
C GLU A 49 -9.44 2.73 -3.13
N ALA A 50 -10.53 2.56 -2.39
CA ALA A 50 -11.89 2.89 -2.85
C ALA A 50 -12.07 4.39 -3.12
N ARG A 51 -11.42 5.24 -2.31
CA ARG A 51 -11.43 6.70 -2.47
C ARG A 51 -10.58 7.21 -3.64
N ARG A 52 -9.82 6.35 -4.33
CA ARG A 52 -9.06 6.75 -5.53
C ARG A 52 -9.92 6.65 -6.78
N PRO A 53 -10.38 7.78 -7.36
CA PRO A 53 -11.02 7.74 -8.66
C PRO A 53 -10.01 7.29 -9.72
N GLY A 54 -10.21 6.11 -10.32
CA GLY A 54 -9.56 5.75 -11.60
C GLY A 54 -8.58 4.57 -11.64
N ARG A 55 -8.40 3.75 -10.59
CA ARG A 55 -7.51 2.56 -10.66
C ARG A 55 -8.18 1.18 -10.59
N ASN A 56 -9.46 1.11 -10.97
CA ASN A 56 -10.25 -0.13 -10.87
C ASN A 56 -9.96 -1.24 -11.91
N ARG A 57 -8.84 -1.25 -12.67
CA ARG A 57 -8.68 -2.24 -13.77
C ARG A 57 -7.27 -2.76 -14.09
N ARG A 58 -6.37 -2.94 -13.13
CA ARG A 58 -5.11 -3.71 -13.41
C ARG A 58 -4.57 -4.37 -12.15
N GLY A 59 -4.89 -5.65 -11.97
CA GLY A 59 -4.37 -6.45 -10.86
C GLY A 59 -4.97 -7.84 -10.73
N LYS A 60 -6.13 -8.12 -11.35
CA LYS A 60 -6.68 -9.47 -11.43
C LYS A 60 -6.23 -10.14 -12.73
N LYS A 61 -4.96 -10.54 -12.80
CA LYS A 61 -4.46 -11.57 -13.73
C LYS A 61 -3.05 -11.96 -13.30
N ARG A 62 -2.97 -12.96 -12.41
CA ARG A 62 -1.95 -14.01 -12.39
C ARG A 62 -2.18 -14.90 -11.18
N LEU A 63 -3.23 -15.73 -11.25
CA LEU A 63 -3.21 -17.02 -10.60
C LEU A 63 -4.06 -17.98 -11.44
N SER A 64 -3.54 -19.20 -11.58
CA SER A 64 -4.18 -20.44 -12.04
C SER A 64 -4.11 -20.74 -13.54
N GLY A 65 -3.26 -21.73 -13.89
CA GLY A 65 -3.23 -22.42 -15.18
C GLY A 65 -1.81 -22.66 -15.67
#